data_AF-A0A844Y426-F1
#
_entry.id   AF-A0A844Y426-F1
#
_cell.length_a   1.000
_cell.length_b   1.000
_cell.length_c   1.000
_cell.angle_alpha   90.00
_cell.angle_beta   90.00
_cell.angle_gamma   90.00
#
_symmetry.space_group_name_H-M   'P 1'
#
loop_
_entity.id
_entity.type
_entity.pdbx_description
1 polymer ?
#
loop_
_entity_poly.entity_id
_entity_poly.type
_entity_poly.pdbx_seq_one_letter_code
_entity_poly.pdbx_strand_id
1 'polypeptide(L)'
;MSKLTAKYLLTEEELLVDGRPTRSDIFWALLGGPLVALQVTVSIWRLVSAAFGKPLIVSGWFDITVSTASPWWHLVAGVMFHLVILTILSLVLWGCAMQIQRWRFWRKRA
;
A
#
# COMPACT_ATOMS: atom_id res chain seq x y z
N MET A 1 21.81 -10.08 5.47
CA MET A 1 20.35 -9.86 5.57
C MET A 1 20.06 -9.23 6.92
N SER A 2 19.55 -8.00 6.94
CA SER A 2 19.28 -7.25 8.18
C SER A 2 18.26 -7.98 9.06
N LYS A 3 18.47 -8.03 10.39
CA LYS A 3 17.55 -8.68 11.35
C LYS A 3 16.12 -8.09 11.32
N LEU A 4 15.93 -6.92 10.73
CA LEU A 4 14.62 -6.27 10.56
C LEU A 4 13.74 -6.94 9.48
N THR A 5 14.33 -7.53 8.44
CA THR A 5 13.54 -8.24 7.41
C THR A 5 12.97 -9.56 7.90
N ALA A 6 13.57 -10.16 8.94
CA ALA A 6 13.15 -11.45 9.48
C ALA A 6 11.80 -11.41 10.23
N LYS A 7 11.36 -10.24 10.73
CA LYS A 7 10.12 -10.15 11.53
C LYS A 7 8.84 -10.08 10.67
N TYR A 8 8.96 -9.76 9.38
CA TYR A 8 7.83 -9.60 8.45
C TYR A 8 7.81 -10.66 7.34
N LEU A 9 8.68 -11.67 7.44
CA LEU A 9 8.68 -12.84 6.57
C LEU A 9 7.83 -13.92 7.25
N LEU A 10 6.89 -14.53 6.51
CA LEU A 10 6.19 -15.72 6.99
C LEU A 10 7.21 -16.80 7.35
N THR A 11 6.95 -17.48 8.45
CA THR A 11 7.72 -18.66 8.86
C THR A 11 7.47 -19.82 7.90
N GLU A 12 8.38 -20.80 7.85
CA GLU A 12 8.21 -21.96 6.97
C GLU A 12 6.94 -22.76 7.30
N GLU A 13 6.55 -22.83 8.57
CA GLU A 13 5.31 -23.51 9.00
C GLU A 13 4.06 -22.81 8.45
N GLU A 14 3.98 -21.48 8.54
CA GLU A 14 2.86 -20.70 7.98
C GLU A 14 2.76 -20.85 6.45
N LEU A 15 3.91 -20.86 5.76
CA LEU A 15 3.98 -21.05 4.31
C LEU A 15 3.54 -22.45 3.85
N LEU A 16 3.69 -23.45 4.72
CA LEU A 16 3.23 -24.82 4.48
C LEU A 16 1.73 -24.96 4.69
N VAL A 17 1.18 -24.33 5.74
CA VAL A 17 -0.27 -24.33 6.04
C VAL A 17 -1.07 -23.64 4.92
N ASP A 18 -0.59 -22.50 4.43
CA ASP A 18 -1.29 -21.73 3.38
C ASP A 18 -1.25 -22.40 2.00
N GLY A 19 -0.32 -23.33 1.77
CA GLY A 19 -0.17 -24.05 0.51
C GLY A 19 0.36 -23.22 -0.67
N ARG A 20 0.40 -23.83 -1.86
CA ARG A 20 0.95 -23.21 -3.08
C ARG A 20 0.03 -22.10 -3.60
N PRO A 21 0.55 -20.89 -3.91
CA PRO A 21 -0.26 -19.82 -4.48
C PRO A 21 -0.68 -20.16 -5.92
N THR A 22 -1.86 -19.70 -6.34
CA THR A 22 -2.33 -19.88 -7.71
C THR A 22 -1.58 -18.95 -8.66
N ARG A 23 -1.57 -19.27 -9.96
CA ARG A 23 -0.92 -18.41 -10.98
C ARG A 23 -1.59 -17.04 -11.07
N SER A 24 -2.91 -16.98 -10.88
CA SER A 24 -3.67 -15.74 -10.83
C SER A 24 -3.26 -14.86 -9.64
N ASP A 25 -3.06 -15.43 -8.45
CA ASP A 25 -2.67 -14.66 -7.26
C ASP A 25 -1.31 -13.98 -7.47
N ILE A 26 -0.37 -14.71 -8.09
CA ILE A 26 0.96 -14.18 -8.40
C ILE A 26 0.88 -13.08 -9.46
N PHE A 27 0.08 -13.28 -10.50
CA PHE A 27 -0.12 -12.28 -11.55
C PHE A 27 -0.66 -10.97 -10.97
N TRP A 28 -1.71 -11.05 -10.14
CA TRP A 28 -2.29 -9.89 -9.47
C TRP A 28 -1.34 -9.27 -8.45
N ALA A 29 -0.56 -10.06 -7.72
CA ALA A 29 0.44 -9.52 -6.79
C ALA A 29 1.57 -8.78 -7.52
N LEU A 30 1.99 -9.28 -8.70
CA LEU A 30 3.05 -8.66 -9.50
C LEU A 30 2.59 -7.39 -10.23
N LEU A 31 1.34 -7.33 -10.70
CA LEU A 31 0.78 -6.13 -11.32
C LEU A 31 0.26 -5.12 -10.29
N GLY A 32 -0.48 -5.62 -9.29
CA GLY A 32 -1.10 -4.82 -8.25
C GLY A 32 -0.09 -4.22 -7.28
N GLY A 33 0.97 -4.96 -6.92
CA GLY A 33 2.00 -4.47 -5.99
C GLY A 33 2.61 -3.13 -6.41
N PRO A 34 3.18 -3.00 -7.63
CA PRO A 34 3.72 -1.74 -8.14
C PRO A 34 2.68 -0.63 -8.25
N LEU A 35 1.47 -0.93 -8.71
CA LEU A 35 0.39 0.06 -8.83
C LEU A 35 -0.03 0.61 -7.46
N VAL A 36 -0.16 -0.25 -6.47
CA VAL A 36 -0.51 0.14 -5.09
C VAL A 36 0.65 0.91 -4.46
N ALA A 37 1.90 0.52 -4.69
CA ALA A 37 3.09 1.25 -4.21
C ALA A 37 3.18 2.67 -4.80
N LEU A 38 2.87 2.81 -6.10
CA LEU A 38 2.78 4.11 -6.75
C LEU A 38 1.67 4.95 -6.11
N GLN A 39 0.50 4.38 -5.87
CA GLN A 39 -0.62 5.09 -5.24
C GLN A 39 -0.31 5.54 -3.81
N VAL A 40 0.39 4.72 -3.02
CA VAL A 40 0.90 5.10 -1.69
C VAL A 40 1.84 6.29 -1.81
N THR A 41 2.79 6.24 -2.74
CA THR A 41 3.77 7.32 -2.97
C THR A 41 3.09 8.63 -3.35
N VAL A 42 2.12 8.58 -4.27
CA VAL A 42 1.32 9.75 -4.67
C VAL A 42 0.52 10.30 -3.49
N SER A 43 -0.07 9.44 -2.67
CA SER A 43 -0.88 9.86 -1.51
C SER A 43 -0.02 10.53 -0.43
N ILE A 44 1.16 9.97 -0.14
CA ILE A 44 2.15 10.58 0.78
C ILE A 44 2.60 11.94 0.24
N TRP A 45 2.94 12.02 -1.05
CA TRP A 45 3.36 13.27 -1.68
C TRP A 45 2.30 14.37 -1.56
N ARG A 46 1.02 14.03 -1.75
CA ARG A 46 -0.10 14.97 -1.60
C ARG A 46 -0.23 15.49 -0.17
N LEU A 47 -0.13 14.61 0.83
CA LEU A 47 -0.17 14.99 2.24
C LEU A 47 1.01 15.91 2.60
N VAL A 48 2.22 15.56 2.17
CA VAL A 48 3.42 16.38 2.42
C VAL A 48 3.29 17.73 1.72
N SER A 49 2.84 17.76 0.47
CA SER A 49 2.59 19.01 -0.26
C SER A 49 1.58 19.91 0.45
N ALA A 50 0.52 19.33 1.01
CA ALA A 50 -0.48 20.06 1.78
C ALA A 50 0.10 20.65 3.08
N ALA A 51 1.01 19.93 3.75
CA ALA A 51 1.73 20.45 4.91
C ALA A 51 2.61 21.66 4.58
N PHE A 52 3.10 21.77 3.33
CA PHE A 52 3.81 22.95 2.82
C PHE A 52 2.88 24.06 2.28
N GLY A 53 1.58 24.00 2.57
CA GLY A 53 0.63 25.05 2.21
C GLY A 53 0.00 24.92 0.82
N LYS A 54 0.31 23.86 0.05
CA LYS A 54 -0.37 23.58 -1.22
C LYS A 54 -1.79 23.05 -0.97
N PRO A 55 -2.74 23.20 -1.92
CA PRO A 55 -4.06 22.58 -1.80
C PRO A 55 -3.94 21.05 -1.73
N LEU A 56 -4.73 20.44 -0.85
CA LEU A 56 -4.78 18.99 -0.72
C LEU A 56 -5.70 18.40 -1.81
N ILE A 57 -5.15 17.59 -2.71
CA ILE A 57 -5.89 16.94 -3.78
C ILE A 57 -6.53 15.66 -3.24
N VAL A 58 -7.84 15.67 -2.95
CA VAL A 58 -8.60 14.53 -2.43
C VAL A 58 -8.84 13.48 -3.51
N SER A 59 -9.13 13.91 -4.73
CA SER A 59 -9.20 13.03 -5.89
C SER A 59 -8.54 13.70 -7.09
N GLY A 60 -7.61 12.99 -7.73
CA GLY A 60 -6.98 13.46 -8.97
C GLY A 60 -7.82 13.20 -10.22
N TRP A 61 -8.94 12.47 -10.10
CA TRP A 61 -9.85 12.18 -11.20
C TRP A 61 -10.99 13.22 -11.31
N PHE A 62 -11.35 13.84 -10.19
CA PHE A 62 -12.46 14.78 -10.10
C PHE A 62 -12.00 16.21 -9.74
N ASP A 63 -10.69 16.47 -9.74
CA ASP A 63 -10.07 17.74 -9.32
C ASP A 63 -10.62 18.31 -7.99
N ILE A 64 -10.97 17.40 -7.08
CA ILE A 64 -11.46 17.79 -5.76
C ILE A 64 -10.25 18.22 -4.95
N THR A 65 -10.14 19.53 -4.72
CA THR A 65 -9.07 20.14 -3.95
C THR A 65 -9.63 20.81 -2.70
N VAL A 66 -8.96 20.59 -1.57
CA VAL A 66 -9.23 21.31 -0.33
C VAL A 66 -8.16 22.37 -0.18
N SER A 67 -8.59 23.63 -0.30
CA SER A 67 -7.71 24.78 -0.08
C SER A 67 -7.32 24.89 1.40
N THR A 68 -6.09 25.32 1.68
CA THR A 68 -5.60 25.62 3.04
C THR A 68 -6.27 26.86 3.65
N ALA A 69 -6.90 27.69 2.82
CA ALA A 69 -7.73 28.82 3.26
C ALA A 69 -9.18 28.41 3.63
N SER A 70 -9.54 27.14 3.41
CA SER A 70 -10.85 26.62 3.80
C SER A 70 -10.94 26.42 5.33
N PRO A 71 -12.15 26.29 5.90
CA PRO A 71 -12.32 25.95 7.30
C PRO A 71 -11.45 24.75 7.70
N TRP A 72 -10.72 24.88 8.81
CA TRP A 72 -9.71 23.90 9.25
C TRP A 72 -10.22 22.44 9.28
N TRP A 73 -11.51 22.24 9.55
CA TRP A 73 -12.14 20.93 9.59
C TRP A 73 -12.19 20.23 8.23
N HIS A 74 -12.28 20.96 7.11
CA HIS A 74 -12.20 20.39 5.75
C HIS A 74 -10.83 19.79 5.49
N LEU A 75 -9.77 20.49 5.90
CA LEU A 75 -8.40 20.02 5.76
C LEU A 75 -8.19 18.76 6.60
N VAL A 76 -8.67 18.75 7.85
CA VAL A 76 -8.61 17.57 8.73
C VAL A 76 -9.34 16.38 8.13
N ALA A 77 -10.56 16.57 7.60
CA ALA A 77 -11.32 15.50 6.96
C ALA A 77 -10.58 14.93 5.74
N GLY A 78 -9.99 15.80 4.90
CA GLY A 78 -9.19 15.37 3.74
C GLY A 78 -7.93 14.59 4.12
N VAL A 79 -7.26 14.99 5.21
CA VAL A 79 -6.10 14.27 5.75
C VAL A 79 -6.52 12.90 6.29
N MET A 80 -7.58 12.84 7.10
CA MET A 80 -8.09 11.57 7.64
C MET A 80 -8.49 10.60 6.54
N PHE A 81 -9.13 11.09 5.47
CA PHE A 81 -9.46 10.27 4.31
C PHE A 81 -8.22 9.66 3.64
N HIS A 82 -7.15 10.45 3.44
CA HIS A 82 -5.90 9.92 2.89
C HIS A 82 -5.23 8.90 3.83
N LEU A 83 -5.31 9.11 5.15
CA LEU A 83 -4.78 8.14 6.11
C LEU A 83 -5.51 6.79 6.01
N VAL A 84 -6.84 6.80 5.90
CA VAL A 84 -7.64 5.58 5.68
C VAL A 84 -7.23 4.88 4.38
N ILE A 85 -7.10 5.63 3.28
CA ILE A 85 -6.63 5.09 2.00
C ILE A 85 -5.24 4.47 2.15
N LEU A 86 -4.30 5.16 2.80
CA LEU A 86 -2.95 4.65 3.02
C LEU A 86 -2.94 3.36 3.85
N THR A 87 -3.80 3.25 4.87
CA THR A 87 -3.97 2.01 5.63
C THR A 87 -4.44 0.87 4.73
N ILE A 88 -5.48 1.08 3.93
CA ILE A 88 -6.00 0.06 3.01
C ILE A 88 -4.91 -0.36 2.00
N LEU A 89 -4.25 0.60 1.35
CA LEU A 89 -3.20 0.31 0.38
C LEU A 89 -2.02 -0.44 1.02
N SER A 90 -1.67 -0.14 2.27
CA SER A 90 -0.61 -0.85 3.01
C SER A 90 -0.99 -2.32 3.26
N LEU A 91 -2.26 -2.59 3.59
CA LEU A 91 -2.76 -3.96 3.72
C LEU A 91 -2.74 -4.71 2.38
N VAL A 92 -3.08 -4.04 1.28
CA VAL A 92 -3.00 -4.65 -0.05
C VAL A 92 -1.54 -4.95 -0.44
N LEU A 93 -0.60 -4.03 -0.18
CA LEU A 93 0.83 -4.26 -0.40
C LEU A 93 1.35 -5.43 0.41
N TRP A 94 0.94 -5.53 1.67
CA TRP A 94 1.24 -6.66 2.52
C TRP A 94 0.73 -7.97 1.89
N GLY A 95 -0.53 -8.00 1.45
CA GLY A 95 -1.10 -9.16 0.77
C GLY A 95 -0.30 -9.56 -0.49
N CYS A 96 0.10 -8.58 -1.31
CA CYS A 96 0.94 -8.82 -2.49
C CYS A 96 2.31 -9.40 -2.09
N ALA A 97 2.94 -8.85 -1.04
CA ALA A 97 4.21 -9.34 -0.53
C ALA A 97 4.11 -10.79 -0.05
N MET A 98 3.02 -11.16 0.64
CA MET A 98 2.78 -12.53 1.09
C MET A 98 2.64 -13.51 -0.08
N GLN A 99 1.91 -13.14 -1.13
CA GLN A 99 1.82 -13.99 -2.33
C GLN A 99 3.18 -14.20 -3.02
N ILE A 100 4.01 -13.15 -3.08
CA ILE A 100 5.37 -13.23 -3.63
C ILE A 100 6.27 -14.11 -2.75
N GLN A 101 6.18 -13.99 -1.42
CA GLN A 101 6.93 -14.85 -0.48
C GLN A 101 6.55 -16.32 -0.64
N ARG A 102 5.24 -16.62 -0.68
CA ARG A 102 4.72 -17.97 -0.94
C ARG A 102 5.20 -18.54 -2.25
N TRP A 103 5.16 -17.74 -3.32
CA TRP A 103 5.66 -18.19 -4.63
C TRP A 103 7.15 -18.52 -4.58
N ARG A 104 7.97 -17.66 -3.97
CA ARG A 104 9.42 -17.88 -3.84
C ARG A 104 9.73 -19.15 -3.04
N PHE A 105 9.00 -19.42 -1.97
CA PHE A 105 9.16 -20.63 -1.16
C PHE A 105 8.87 -21.89 -1.96
N TRP A 106 7.69 -21.96 -2.60
CA TRP A 106 7.28 -23.12 -3.37
C TRP A 106 8.08 -23.32 -4.67
N ARG A 107 8.62 -22.24 -5.26
CA ARG A 107 9.53 -22.33 -6.42
C ARG A 107 10.85 -23.00 -6.08
N LYS A 108 11.37 -22.86 -4.86
CA LYS A 108 12.63 -23.48 -4.43
C LYS A 108 12.50 -24.98 -4.14
N ARG A 109 11.28 -25.48 -4.00
CA ARG A 109 10.96 -26.88 -3.67
C ARG A 109 10.49 -27.70 -4.88
N ALA A 110 10.26 -27.06 -6.02
CA ALA A 110 9.91 -27.67 -7.30
C ALA A 110 11.14 -27.78 -8.19
#